data_AF-A0A4Q6ET30-F1
#
_entry.id   AF-A0A4Q6ET30-F1
#
_cell.length_a   1.000
_cell.length_b   1.000
_cell.length_c   1.000
_cell.angle_alpha   90.00
_cell.angle_beta   90.00
_cell.angle_gamma   90.00
#
_symmetry.space_group_name_H-M   'P 1'
#
loop_
_entity.id
_entity.type
_entity.pdbx_description
1 polymer ?
#
loop_
_entity_poly.entity_id
_entity_poly.type
_entity_poly.pdbx_seq_one_letter_code
_entity_poly.pdbx_strand_id
1 'polypeptide(L)'
;MQVKKFEAPTMAEALKTIKRELGPEAIILSTKHLKSGFGLMSKASVEVTAAVAEKDLKKKMMAEKGLPENVKEKIWGSKAEKQGQIYDDYFEKQLKRAGQDRVEINAASRRQSQAQASSDHNPEQRVA
;
A
#
# COMPACT_ATOMS: atom_id res chain seq x y z
N MET A 1 -7.54 1.62 -12.62
CA MET A 1 -6.17 2.23 -12.72
C MET A 1 -6.28 3.68 -12.26
N GLN A 2 -5.24 4.21 -11.60
CA GLN A 2 -5.15 5.63 -11.27
C GLN A 2 -4.18 6.31 -12.22
N VAL A 3 -4.59 7.42 -12.85
CA VAL A 3 -3.73 8.23 -13.73
C VAL A 3 -3.59 9.63 -13.13
N LYS A 4 -2.38 10.18 -13.14
CA LYS A 4 -2.11 11.53 -12.66
C LYS A 4 -1.02 12.21 -13.48
N LYS A 5 -1.16 13.51 -13.66
CA LYS A 5 -0.18 14.38 -14.31
C LYS A 5 0.66 15.10 -13.26
N PHE A 6 1.95 15.22 -13.54
CA PHE A 6 2.95 15.84 -12.69
C PHE A 6 3.72 16.87 -13.51
N GLU A 7 3.91 18.07 -12.97
CA GLU A 7 4.78 19.07 -13.57
C GLU A 7 5.94 19.36 -12.60
N ALA A 8 7.16 19.41 -13.11
CA ALA A 8 8.32 19.78 -12.33
C ALA A 8 9.38 20.50 -13.19
N PRO A 9 10.28 21.29 -12.59
CA PRO A 9 11.41 21.89 -13.31
C PRO A 9 12.30 20.86 -14.02
N THR A 10 12.46 19.67 -13.42
CA THR A 10 13.30 18.59 -14.00
C THR A 10 12.59 17.23 -13.99
N MET A 11 13.02 16.33 -14.89
CA MET A 11 12.53 14.95 -14.90
C MET A 11 12.80 14.23 -13.57
N ALA A 12 13.95 14.50 -12.95
CA ALA A 12 14.30 13.91 -11.66
C ALA A 12 13.32 14.29 -10.55
N GLU A 13 12.90 15.56 -10.50
CA GLU A 13 11.90 16.04 -9.53
C GLU A 13 10.49 15.50 -9.81
N ALA A 14 10.11 15.41 -11.09
CA ALA A 14 8.87 14.77 -11.49
C ALA A 14 8.85 13.31 -11.02
N LEU A 15 9.89 12.54 -11.31
CA LEU A 15 10.02 11.14 -10.88
C LEU A 15 10.04 10.99 -9.36
N LYS A 16 10.68 11.91 -8.63
CA LYS A 16 10.65 11.91 -7.15
C LYS A 16 9.23 12.05 -6.63
N THR A 17 8.45 12.95 -7.23
CA THR A 17 7.06 13.20 -6.84
C THR A 17 6.15 12.03 -7.23
N ILE A 18 6.33 11.47 -8.43
CA ILE A 18 5.61 10.27 -8.91
C ILE A 18 5.82 9.09 -7.95
N LYS A 19 7.07 8.77 -7.60
CA LYS A 19 7.37 7.68 -6.66
C LYS A 19 6.75 7.91 -5.28
N ARG A 20 6.76 9.15 -4.79
CA ARG A 20 6.19 9.50 -3.48
C ARG A 20 4.66 9.34 -3.48
N GLU A 21 4.00 9.77 -4.54
CA GLU A 21 2.53 9.80 -4.58
C GLU A 21 1.90 8.50 -5.09
N LEU A 22 2.41 7.95 -6.20
CA LEU A 22 1.86 6.76 -6.83
C LEU A 22 2.60 5.47 -6.42
N GLY A 23 3.87 5.59 -6.03
CA GLY A 23 4.72 4.44 -5.70
C GLY A 23 5.72 4.09 -6.80
N PRO A 24 6.64 3.13 -6.52
CA PRO A 24 7.66 2.69 -7.46
C PRO A 24 7.09 1.93 -8.66
N GLU A 25 5.90 1.35 -8.54
CA GLU A 25 5.19 0.61 -9.59
C GLU A 25 4.49 1.51 -10.63
N ALA A 26 4.67 2.83 -10.52
CA ALA A 26 4.06 3.77 -11.45
C ALA A 26 4.71 3.68 -12.84
N ILE A 27 3.87 3.62 -13.86
CA ILE A 27 4.25 3.57 -15.28
C ILE A 27 4.08 4.96 -15.88
N ILE A 28 5.13 5.43 -16.57
CA ILE A 28 5.08 6.70 -17.30
C ILE A 28 4.34 6.48 -18.63
N LEU A 29 3.25 7.20 -18.84
CA LEU A 29 2.45 7.13 -20.07
C LEU A 29 2.92 8.11 -21.12
N SER A 30 3.25 9.33 -20.69
CA SER A 30 3.73 10.38 -21.59
C SER A 30 4.60 11.40 -20.88
N THR A 31 5.48 12.02 -21.64
CA THR A 31 6.36 13.09 -21.19
C THR A 31 6.32 14.23 -22.20
N LYS A 32 6.14 15.46 -21.73
CA LYS A 32 6.13 16.66 -22.55
C LYS A 32 7.06 17.70 -21.95
N HIS A 33 8.05 18.15 -22.72
CA HIS A 33 8.86 19.29 -22.34
C HIS A 33 8.07 20.57 -22.55
N LEU A 34 7.96 21.38 -21.50
CA LEU A 34 7.32 22.67 -21.54
C LEU A 34 8.42 23.73 -21.53
N LYS A 35 8.30 24.70 -22.43
CA LYS A 35 9.10 25.93 -22.41
C LYS A 35 8.11 27.07 -22.25
N SER A 36 8.13 27.72 -21.10
CA SER A 36 7.27 28.87 -20.84
C SER A 36 8.11 30.15 -20.91
N GLY A 37 7.72 31.08 -21.79
CA GLY A 37 8.36 32.38 -21.99
C GLY A 37 8.93 32.60 -23.40
N PHE A 38 9.06 33.86 -23.78
CA PHE A 38 9.68 34.32 -25.04
C PHE A 38 10.97 35.06 -24.69
N GLY A 39 12.15 34.59 -25.14
CA GLY A 39 13.45 35.22 -24.89
C GLY A 39 14.26 34.67 -23.71
N LEU A 40 15.21 35.47 -23.18
CA LEU A 40 16.27 35.07 -22.22
C LEU A 40 15.79 34.56 -20.85
N MET A 41 14.49 34.64 -20.53
CA MET A 41 13.91 34.18 -19.26
C MET A 41 12.97 32.97 -19.41
N SER A 42 13.17 32.14 -20.45
CA SER A 42 12.37 30.91 -20.59
C SER A 42 12.63 29.96 -19.43
N LYS A 43 11.56 29.59 -18.70
CA LYS A 43 11.61 28.52 -17.70
C LYS A 43 11.21 27.22 -18.37
N ALA A 44 12.17 26.30 -18.44
CA ALA A 44 11.90 24.94 -18.89
C ALA A 44 11.31 24.13 -17.73
N SER A 45 10.24 23.39 -18.00
CA SER A 45 9.67 22.39 -17.11
C SER A 45 9.34 21.12 -17.90
N VAL A 46 8.98 20.07 -17.19
CA VAL A 46 8.51 18.82 -17.78
C VAL A 46 7.17 18.46 -17.18
N GLU A 47 6.23 18.13 -18.06
CA GLU A 47 4.96 17.51 -17.72
C GLU A 47 5.08 16.01 -17.95
N VAL A 48 4.72 15.21 -16.94
CA VAL A 48 4.78 13.76 -16.96
C VAL A 48 3.43 13.21 -16.57
N THR A 49 2.83 12.40 -17.45
CA THR A 49 1.62 11.65 -17.13
C THR A 49 2.03 10.26 -16.71
N ALA A 50 1.64 9.85 -15.51
CA ALA A 50 1.93 8.53 -14.97
C ALA A 50 0.65 7.83 -14.52
N ALA A 51 0.69 6.51 -14.52
CA ALA A 51 -0.39 5.66 -14.07
C ALA A 51 0.10 4.57 -13.13
N VAL A 52 -0.78 4.12 -12.23
CA VAL A 52 -0.51 2.97 -11.35
C VAL A 52 -1.75 2.09 -11.27
N ALA A 53 -1.57 0.78 -11.16
CA ALA A 53 -2.69 -0.11 -10.93
C ALA A 53 -3.25 0.11 -9.51
N GLU A 54 -4.57 0.00 -9.35
CA GLU A 54 -5.22 0.23 -8.05
C GLU A 54 -4.72 -0.73 -6.97
N LYS A 55 -4.37 -1.97 -7.36
CA LYS A 55 -3.80 -2.95 -6.45
C LYS A 55 -2.49 -2.44 -5.83
N ASP A 56 -1.62 -1.83 -6.62
CA ASP A 56 -0.27 -1.43 -6.19
C ASP A 56 -0.34 -0.12 -5.38
N LEU A 57 -1.25 0.77 -5.76
CA LEU A 57 -1.56 1.96 -4.95
C LEU A 57 -2.12 1.56 -3.57
N LYS A 58 -3.03 0.59 -3.52
CA LYS A 58 -3.58 0.05 -2.27
C LYS A 58 -2.50 -0.61 -1.40
N LYS A 59 -1.60 -1.41 -2.00
CA LYS A 59 -0.45 -1.99 -1.29
C LYS A 59 0.40 -0.93 -0.60
N LYS A 60 0.78 0.12 -1.34
CA LYS A 60 1.54 1.27 -0.80
C LYS A 60 0.80 1.91 0.38
N MET A 61 -0.47 2.27 0.21
CA MET A 61 -1.24 2.96 1.25
C MET A 61 -1.37 2.12 2.52
N MET A 62 -1.59 0.80 2.41
CA MET A 62 -1.67 -0.09 3.56
C MET A 62 -0.33 -0.21 4.27
N ALA A 63 0.76 -0.40 3.50
CA ALA A 63 2.11 -0.46 4.05
C ALA A 63 2.46 0.84 4.79
N GLU A 64 2.23 2.01 4.18
CA GLU A 64 2.55 3.31 4.79
C GLU A 64 1.69 3.64 6.02
N LYS A 65 0.41 3.23 6.05
CA LYS A 65 -0.48 3.50 7.20
C LYS A 65 0.06 2.95 8.51
N GLY A 66 0.78 1.83 8.47
CA GLY A 66 1.38 1.18 9.64
C GLY A 66 2.79 1.63 9.98
N LEU A 67 3.39 2.54 9.20
CA LEU A 67 4.78 2.93 9.36
C LEU A 67 4.92 4.30 10.04
N PRO A 68 5.90 4.46 10.94
CA PRO A 68 6.25 5.78 11.48
C PRO A 68 6.91 6.65 10.40
N GLU A 69 6.76 7.97 10.53
CA GLU A 69 7.13 8.93 9.48
C GLU A 69 8.62 8.87 9.11
N ASN A 70 9.49 8.70 10.11
CA ASN A 70 10.94 8.55 9.90
C ASN A 70 11.31 7.32 9.06
N VAL A 71 10.48 6.28 9.05
CA VAL A 71 10.69 5.10 8.22
C VAL A 71 10.19 5.37 6.81
N LYS A 72 9.04 6.05 6.64
CA LYS A 72 8.53 6.45 5.32
C LYS A 72 9.55 7.32 4.56
N GLU A 73 10.16 8.29 5.24
CA GLU A 73 11.19 9.15 4.64
C GLU A 73 12.38 8.35 4.11
N LYS A 74 12.85 7.35 4.87
CA LYS A 74 13.94 6.45 4.44
C LYS A 74 13.54 5.62 3.22
N ILE A 75 12.30 5.14 3.18
CA ILE A 75 11.77 4.39 2.04
C ILE A 75 11.72 5.30 0.81
N TRP A 76 11.09 6.46 0.90
CA TRP A 76 10.99 7.42 -0.23
C TRP A 76 12.35 7.91 -0.73
N GLY A 77 13.36 7.99 0.14
CA GLY A 77 14.74 8.30 -0.21
C GLY A 77 15.51 7.16 -0.89
N SER A 78 15.02 5.92 -0.83
CA SER A 78 15.69 4.76 -1.42
C SER A 78 15.43 4.59 -2.92
N LYS A 79 16.18 3.70 -3.58
CA LYS A 79 15.98 3.37 -5.01
C LYS A 79 14.62 2.71 -5.24
N ALA A 80 14.09 2.86 -6.47
CA ALA A 80 12.76 2.34 -6.81
C ALA A 80 12.63 0.82 -6.60
N GLU A 81 13.63 0.02 -6.98
CA GLU A 81 13.56 -1.43 -6.77
C GLU A 81 13.48 -1.78 -5.29
N LYS A 82 14.27 -1.08 -4.46
CA LYS A 82 14.27 -1.28 -3.01
C LYS A 82 12.93 -0.83 -2.38
N GLN A 83 12.33 0.24 -2.89
CA GLN A 83 11.00 0.66 -2.45
C GLN A 83 9.95 -0.42 -2.74
N GLY A 84 9.95 -0.98 -3.95
CA GLY A 84 9.03 -2.04 -4.35
C GLY A 84 9.13 -3.26 -3.45
N GLN A 85 10.36 -3.77 -3.26
CA GLN A 85 10.65 -4.89 -2.36
C GLN A 85 10.15 -4.65 -0.94
N ILE A 86 10.41 -3.46 -0.39
CA ILE A 86 9.96 -3.10 0.96
C ILE A 86 8.43 -3.12 1.03
N TYR A 87 7.74 -2.50 0.07
CA TYR A 87 6.27 -2.47 0.09
C TYR A 87 5.66 -3.87 -0.04
N ASP A 88 6.21 -4.73 -0.91
CA ASP A 88 5.74 -6.11 -1.05
C ASP A 88 5.97 -6.92 0.23
N ASP A 89 7.16 -6.84 0.84
CA ASP A 89 7.46 -7.53 2.10
C ASP A 89 6.54 -7.12 3.25
N TYR A 90 6.26 -5.82 3.40
CA TYR A 90 5.35 -5.31 4.44
C TYR A 90 3.91 -5.75 4.18
N PHE A 91 3.48 -5.67 2.92
CA PHE A 91 2.13 -6.07 2.53
C PHE A 91 1.89 -7.56 2.77
N GLU A 92 2.83 -8.43 2.38
CA GLU A 92 2.75 -9.87 2.64
C GLU A 92 2.69 -10.21 4.13
N LYS A 93 3.51 -9.54 4.95
CA LYS A 93 3.50 -9.74 6.41
C LYS A 93 2.16 -9.34 7.03
N GLN A 94 1.56 -8.23 6.58
CA GLN A 94 0.23 -7.82 7.07
C GLN A 94 -0.88 -8.79 6.62
N LEU A 95 -0.86 -9.24 5.37
CA LEU A 95 -1.80 -10.25 4.86
C LEU A 95 -1.73 -11.55 5.66
N LYS A 96 -0.52 -12.04 5.95
CA LYS A 96 -0.32 -13.25 6.75
C LYS A 96 -0.86 -13.09 8.17
N ARG A 97 -0.60 -11.96 8.83
CA ARG A 97 -1.14 -11.67 10.17
C ARG A 97 -2.67 -11.58 10.17
N ALA A 98 -3.26 -10.79 9.28
CA ALA A 98 -4.72 -10.67 9.19
C ALA A 98 -5.41 -12.00 8.84
N GLY A 99 -4.75 -12.85 8.04
CA GLY A 99 -5.21 -14.20 7.74
C GLY A 99 -5.13 -15.12 8.95
N GLN A 100 -4.02 -15.09 9.70
CA GLN A 100 -3.83 -15.87 10.93
C GLN A 100 -4.84 -15.48 12.01
N ASP A 101 -5.02 -14.18 12.26
CA ASP A 101 -5.98 -13.67 13.25
C ASP A 101 -7.41 -14.14 12.92
N ARG A 102 -7.82 -14.10 11.64
CA ARG A 102 -9.13 -14.61 11.21
C ARG A 102 -9.28 -16.11 11.41
N VAL A 103 -8.25 -16.90 11.13
CA VAL A 103 -8.31 -18.36 11.31
C VAL A 103 -8.41 -18.70 12.80
N GLU A 104 -7.66 -18.01 13.66
CA GLU A 104 -7.69 -18.20 15.11
C GLU A 104 -9.05 -17.84 15.71
N ILE A 105 -9.64 -16.70 15.34
CA ILE A 105 -10.98 -16.30 15.82
C ILE A 105 -12.04 -17.35 15.44
N ASN A 106 -12.04 -17.80 14.18
CA ASN A 106 -13.00 -18.83 13.73
C ASN A 106 -12.78 -20.19 14.40
N ALA A 107 -11.54 -20.54 14.74
CA ALA A 107 -11.22 -21.75 15.48
C ALA A 107 -11.65 -21.64 16.96
N ALA A 108 -11.43 -20.49 17.60
CA ALA A 108 -11.83 -20.21 18.97
C ALA A 108 -13.36 -20.24 19.12
N SER A 109 -14.09 -19.59 18.22
CA SER A 109 -15.57 -19.61 18.24
C SER A 109 -16.14 -21.02 18.06
N ARG A 110 -15.52 -21.87 17.21
CA ARG A 110 -15.94 -23.28 17.05
C ARG A 110 -15.66 -24.13 18.29
N ARG A 111 -14.55 -23.89 18.98
CA ARG A 111 -14.23 -24.61 20.24
C ARG A 111 -15.19 -24.22 21.36
N GLN A 112 -15.55 -22.93 21.46
CA GLN A 112 -16.53 -22.46 22.46
C GLN A 112 -17.93 -23.04 22.23
N SER A 113 -18.41 -23.07 20.99
CA SER A 113 -19.73 -23.65 20.68
C SER A 113 -19.77 -25.17 20.89
N GLN A 114 -18.69 -25.90 20.60
CA GLN A 114 -18.62 -27.34 20.88
C GLN A 114 -18.55 -27.64 22.40
N ALA A 115 -17.82 -26.85 23.17
CA ALA A 115 -17.73 -27.03 24.63
C ALA A 115 -19.06 -26.75 25.34
N GLN A 116 -19.82 -25.74 24.90
CA GLN A 116 -21.16 -25.43 25.42
C GLN A 116 -22.20 -26.50 25.05
N ALA A 117 -22.12 -27.09 23.85
CA ALA A 117 -23.03 -28.17 23.44
C ALA A 117 -22.80 -29.48 24.22
N SER A 118 -21.58 -29.74 24.69
CA SER A 118 -21.26 -30.91 25.52
C SER A 118 -21.65 -30.78 27.00
N SER A 119 -21.87 -29.56 27.51
CA SER A 119 -22.30 -29.34 28.91
C SER A 119 -23.81 -29.44 29.13
N ASP A 120 -24.63 -29.33 28.06
CA ASP A 120 -26.10 -29.39 28.14
C ASP A 120 -26.67 -30.83 28.07
N HIS A 121 -25.82 -31.86 27.95
CA HIS A 121 -26.25 -33.27 27.92
C HIS A 121 -25.81 -34.00 29.19
N ASN A 122 -26.40 -33.65 30.34
CA ASN A 122 -26.38 -34.50 31.53
C ASN A 122 -27.79 -35.02 31.83
N PRO A 123 -28.16 -36.25 31.41
CA PRO A 123 -29.47 -36.83 31.68
C PRO A 123 -29.67 -37.38 33.12
N GLU A 124 -28.72 -37.22 34.05
CA GLU A 124 -28.73 -37.92 35.35
C GLU A 124 -29.50 -37.25 36.51
N GLN A 125 -30.45 -36.36 36.29
CA GLN A 125 -31.22 -35.77 37.41
C GLN A 125 -32.73 -35.75 37.21
N ARG A 126 -33.35 -36.91 36.98
CA ARG A 126 -34.78 -37.15 37.30
C ARG A 126 -35.05 -38.61 37.66
N VAL A 127 -34.55 -39.05 38.82
CA VAL A 127 -35.14 -40.19 39.54
C VAL A 127 -35.35 -39.76 40.99
N ALA A 128 -36.58 -39.37 41.31
CA ALA A 128 -37.21 -39.40 42.62
C ALA A 128 -38.70 -39.13 42.44
#